data_AF-A0A328C944-F1
#
_entry.id   AF-A0A328C944-F1
#
_cell.length_a   1.000
_cell.length_b   1.000
_cell.length_c   1.000
_cell.angle_alpha   90.00
_cell.angle_beta   90.00
_cell.angle_gamma   90.00
#
_symmetry.space_group_name_H-M   'P 1'
#
loop_
_entity.id
_entity.type
_entity.pdbx_description
1 polymer ?
#
loop_
_entity_poly.entity_id
_entity_poly.type
_entity_poly.pdbx_seq_one_letter_code
_entity_poly.pdbx_strand_id
1 'polypeptide(L)'
;MYSQFAASGETMEWSEVELPPVQQAGLASWYGDGAWHGEVTANGEPFDPWQYTCAHRSLPFNTMVLIENRANRRRVWCRINDRGPYGFVNDDGEWDFVVSSSPDKNWRGILDMSIATARALGTTEVGLQHVYLRYWTRNSRPNFHLAGLNP
;
A
#
# COMPACT_ATOMS: atom_id res chain seq x y z
N MET A 1 6.63 0.31 21.21
CA MET A 1 7.56 -0.30 20.24
C MET A 1 6.70 -1.01 19.19
N TYR A 2 7.11 -0.93 17.93
CA TYR A 2 6.31 -1.32 16.78
C TYR A 2 7.08 -2.30 15.93
N SER A 3 6.51 -3.49 15.75
CA SER A 3 7.12 -4.58 14.99
C SER A 3 6.80 -4.50 13.50
N GLN A 4 7.80 -4.78 12.67
CA GLN A 4 7.65 -5.03 11.24
C GLN A 4 8.43 -6.30 10.86
N PHE A 5 7.92 -7.09 9.92
CA PHE A 5 8.70 -8.13 9.28
C PHE A 5 9.66 -7.51 8.25
N ALA A 6 10.96 -7.71 8.46
CA ALA A 6 11.98 -7.48 7.46
C ALA A 6 11.89 -8.54 6.36
N ALA A 7 12.52 -8.25 5.22
CA ALA A 7 12.75 -9.20 4.14
C ALA A 7 13.34 -10.54 4.60
N SER A 8 14.17 -10.50 5.65
CA SER A 8 14.83 -11.66 6.26
C SER A 8 13.89 -12.55 7.08
N GLY A 9 12.62 -12.15 7.26
CA GLY A 9 11.68 -12.79 8.18
C GLY A 9 11.89 -12.39 9.65
N GLU A 10 12.91 -11.58 9.95
CA GLU A 10 13.16 -11.05 11.28
C GLU A 10 12.17 -9.93 11.62
N THR A 11 11.80 -9.83 12.89
CA THR A 11 10.94 -8.75 13.37
C THR A 11 11.81 -7.56 13.79
N MET A 12 11.65 -6.42 13.12
CA MET A 12 12.26 -5.15 13.47
C MET A 12 11.35 -4.34 14.39
N GLU A 13 11.89 -3.88 15.51
CA GLU A 13 11.20 -3.04 16.48
C GLU A 13 11.52 -1.55 16.27
N TRP A 14 10.48 -0.72 16.17
CA TRP A 14 10.58 0.73 15.97
C TRP A 14 9.92 1.50 17.10
N SER A 15 10.51 2.59 17.55
CA SER A 15 9.84 3.48 18.51
C SER A 15 8.77 4.33 17.80
N GLU A 16 7.77 4.81 18.55
CA GLU A 16 6.75 5.71 17.98
C GLU A 16 7.32 7.07 17.57
N VAL A 17 8.38 7.51 18.26
CA VAL A 17 9.15 8.71 17.93
C VAL A 17 9.78 8.60 16.53
N GLU A 18 10.12 7.39 16.11
CA GLU A 18 10.76 7.12 14.81
C GLU A 18 9.75 6.79 13.71
N LEU A 19 8.45 6.63 13.99
CA LEU A 19 7.50 6.44 12.91
C LEU A 19 7.15 7.77 12.23
N PRO A 20 6.92 7.77 10.91
CA PRO A 20 6.35 8.95 10.28
C PRO A 20 4.96 9.22 10.88
N PRO A 21 4.57 10.49 11.02
CA PRO A 21 3.22 10.85 11.38
C PRO A 21 2.25 10.33 10.30
N VAL A 22 1.00 10.08 10.70
CA VAL A 22 -0.07 9.75 9.75
C VAL A 22 -0.19 10.91 8.76
N GLN A 23 -0.04 10.61 7.48
CA GLN A 23 -0.18 11.59 6.40
C GLN A 23 -1.55 11.47 5.74
N GLN A 24 -2.07 10.25 5.62
CA GLN A 24 -3.37 9.98 5.00
C GLN A 24 -4.13 8.86 5.72
N ALA A 25 -5.45 8.89 5.62
CA ALA A 25 -6.34 7.83 6.07
C ALA A 25 -7.39 7.58 4.98
N GLY A 26 -7.70 6.32 4.70
CA GLY A 26 -8.63 5.98 3.63
C GLY A 26 -8.78 4.48 3.44
N LEU A 27 -9.53 4.11 2.41
CA LEU A 27 -9.69 2.71 2.00
C LEU A 27 -8.50 2.27 1.17
N ALA A 28 -8.00 1.07 1.44
CA ALA A 28 -7.04 0.36 0.61
C ALA A 28 -7.64 -0.96 0.13
N SER A 29 -7.22 -1.33 -1.06
CA SER A 29 -7.59 -2.50 -1.85
C SER A 29 -6.32 -3.26 -2.22
N TRP A 30 -6.45 -4.34 -2.98
CA TRP A 30 -5.30 -5.11 -3.47
C TRP A 30 -5.57 -5.74 -4.84
N TYR A 31 -4.53 -5.91 -5.64
CA TYR A 31 -4.60 -6.30 -7.06
C TYR A 31 -5.17 -7.69 -7.37
N GLY A 32 -5.61 -8.47 -6.37
CA GLY A 32 -5.96 -9.88 -6.57
C GLY A 32 -4.74 -10.80 -6.45
N ASP A 33 -4.95 -12.09 -6.69
CA ASP A 33 -4.05 -13.20 -6.34
C ASP A 33 -2.98 -13.51 -7.41
N GLY A 34 -2.71 -12.56 -8.31
CA GLY A 34 -1.62 -12.67 -9.28
C GLY A 34 -2.02 -12.47 -10.75
N ALA A 35 -3.27 -12.11 -11.03
CA ALA A 35 -3.76 -11.88 -12.39
C ALA A 35 -2.93 -10.85 -13.22
N TRP A 36 -2.21 -9.96 -12.54
CA TRP A 36 -1.41 -8.89 -13.15
C TRP A 36 0.10 -9.19 -13.14
N HIS A 37 0.52 -10.39 -12.71
CA HIS A 37 1.94 -10.70 -12.58
C HIS A 37 2.68 -10.55 -13.92
N GLY A 38 3.78 -9.80 -13.90
CA GLY A 38 4.62 -9.53 -15.07
C GLY A 38 4.14 -8.34 -15.91
N GLU A 39 2.96 -7.78 -15.66
CA GLU A 39 2.49 -6.57 -16.33
C GLU A 39 3.36 -5.37 -15.95
N VAL A 40 3.56 -4.45 -16.90
CA VAL A 40 4.42 -3.28 -16.68
C VAL A 40 3.67 -2.25 -15.83
N THR A 41 4.20 -1.95 -14.65
CA THR A 41 3.69 -0.89 -13.78
C THR A 41 4.06 0.49 -14.32
N ALA A 42 3.43 1.54 -13.79
CA ALA A 42 3.64 2.91 -14.24
C ALA A 42 5.07 3.44 -14.04
N ASN A 43 5.91 2.81 -13.19
CA ASN A 43 7.33 3.17 -13.09
C ASN A 43 8.21 2.42 -14.11
N GLY A 44 7.64 1.52 -14.91
CA GLY A 44 8.32 0.72 -15.94
C GLY A 44 8.82 -0.64 -15.48
N GLU A 45 8.68 -1.02 -14.21
CA GLU A 45 9.07 -2.34 -13.71
C GLU A 45 7.93 -3.37 -13.85
N PRO A 46 8.22 -4.66 -14.11
CA PRO A 46 7.22 -5.72 -14.08
C PRO A 46 6.61 -5.88 -12.68
N PHE A 47 5.30 -6.03 -12.59
CA PHE A 47 4.60 -6.24 -11.34
C PHE A 47 4.89 -7.63 -10.77
N ASP A 48 5.45 -7.67 -9.56
CA ASP A 48 5.60 -8.88 -8.76
C ASP A 48 4.60 -8.84 -7.57
N PRO A 49 3.57 -9.70 -7.55
CA PRO A 49 2.57 -9.76 -6.48
C PRO A 49 3.17 -10.17 -5.13
N TRP A 50 4.36 -10.79 -5.13
CA TRP A 50 5.05 -11.25 -3.91
C TRP A 50 5.97 -10.21 -3.29
N GLN A 51 6.20 -9.09 -3.98
CA GLN A 51 6.94 -7.95 -3.44
C GLN A 51 6.02 -7.03 -2.64
N TYR A 52 6.56 -6.29 -1.68
CA TYR A 52 5.81 -5.28 -0.93
C TYR A 52 5.71 -3.98 -1.72
N THR A 53 4.88 -4.00 -2.76
CA THR A 53 4.67 -2.89 -3.69
C THR A 53 3.21 -2.45 -3.74
N CYS A 54 3.01 -1.17 -4.00
CA CYS A 54 1.70 -0.52 -3.95
C CYS A 54 1.58 0.55 -5.02
N ALA A 55 0.35 0.82 -5.43
CA ALA A 55 0.01 1.94 -6.28
C ALA A 55 -0.55 3.11 -5.49
N HIS A 56 -0.11 4.31 -5.85
CA HIS A 56 -0.62 5.55 -5.29
C HIS A 56 -0.69 6.65 -6.37
N ARG A 57 -1.71 7.53 -6.30
CA ARG A 57 -2.04 8.49 -7.37
C ARG A 57 -0.91 9.46 -7.68
N SER A 58 -0.31 10.04 -6.64
CA SER A 58 0.64 11.16 -6.80
C SER A 58 1.95 11.02 -6.03
N LEU A 59 2.13 10.01 -5.17
CA LEU A 59 3.40 9.86 -4.46
C LEU A 59 4.52 9.54 -5.47
N PRO A 60 5.71 10.14 -5.32
CA PRO A 60 6.85 9.81 -6.15
C PRO A 60 7.13 8.31 -6.12
N PHE A 61 7.55 7.76 -7.26
CA PHE A 61 8.00 6.38 -7.29
C PHE A 61 9.17 6.17 -6.32
N ASN A 62 9.27 4.95 -5.79
CA ASN A 62 10.20 4.54 -4.75
C ASN A 62 9.99 5.22 -3.38
N THR A 63 8.86 5.93 -3.19
CA THR A 63 8.46 6.35 -1.84
C THR A 63 8.15 5.10 -1.02
N MET A 64 8.78 4.98 0.15
CA MET A 64 8.42 3.97 1.15
C MET A 64 7.28 4.51 2.02
N VAL A 65 6.22 3.74 2.12
CA VAL A 65 5.03 4.05 2.94
C VAL A 65 4.80 2.95 3.97
N LEU A 66 4.53 3.33 5.21
CA LEU A 66 4.08 2.40 6.25
C LEU A 66 2.57 2.41 6.25
N ILE A 67 2.00 1.24 5.99
CA ILE A 67 0.56 1.02 5.99
C ILE A 67 0.20 0.39 7.32
N GLU A 68 -0.87 0.87 7.95
CA GLU A 68 -1.38 0.36 9.20
C GLU A 68 -2.86 0.01 9.05
N ASN A 69 -3.20 -1.27 9.20
CA ASN A 69 -4.58 -1.72 9.22
C ASN A 69 -5.25 -1.27 10.53
N ARG A 70 -6.32 -0.49 10.42
CA ARG A 70 -7.02 0.06 11.59
C ARG A 70 -7.76 -0.99 12.41
N ALA A 71 -8.18 -2.10 11.79
CA ALA A 71 -8.98 -3.13 12.46
C ALA A 71 -8.14 -4.01 13.40
N ASN A 72 -6.91 -4.35 12.99
CA ASN A 72 -6.07 -5.29 13.74
C ASN A 72 -4.71 -4.71 14.15
N ARG A 73 -4.44 -3.44 13.83
CA ARG A 73 -3.21 -2.70 14.14
C ARG A 73 -1.94 -3.29 13.49
N ARG A 74 -2.06 -4.27 12.59
CA ARG A 74 -0.94 -4.81 11.81
C ARG A 74 -0.41 -3.76 10.85
N ARG A 75 0.89 -3.84 10.56
CA ARG A 75 1.59 -2.85 9.76
C ARG A 75 2.59 -3.49 8.82
N VAL A 76 2.83 -2.85 7.69
CA VAL A 76 3.82 -3.28 6.71
C VAL A 76 4.36 -2.06 5.95
N TRP A 77 5.66 -2.05 5.68
CA TRP A 77 6.22 -1.09 4.73
C TRP A 77 5.99 -1.57 3.30
N CYS A 78 5.68 -0.64 2.43
CA CYS A 78 5.43 -0.87 1.01
C CYS A 78 6.13 0.19 0.18
N ARG A 79 6.59 -0.16 -1.03
CA ARG A 79 7.17 0.78 -1.99
C ARG A 79 6.15 1.18 -3.03
N ILE A 80 6.06 2.48 -3.32
CA ILE A 80 5.24 2.98 -4.43
C ILE A 80 5.97 2.72 -5.75
N ASN A 81 5.45 1.82 -6.58
CA ASN A 81 5.97 1.52 -7.91
C ASN A 81 4.94 1.73 -9.02
N ASP A 82 3.66 1.84 -8.67
CA ASP A 82 2.60 1.96 -9.67
C ASP A 82 1.70 3.17 -9.40
N ARG A 83 0.77 3.42 -10.32
CA ARG A 83 -0.23 4.47 -10.23
C ARG A 83 -1.62 3.88 -10.10
N GLY A 84 -2.40 4.52 -9.26
CA GLY A 84 -3.69 4.02 -8.79
C GLY A 84 -3.90 4.43 -7.33
N PRO A 85 -4.92 3.93 -6.65
CA PRO A 85 -6.08 3.32 -7.26
C PRO A 85 -6.75 4.31 -8.17
N TYR A 86 -7.07 3.80 -9.33
CA TYR A 86 -8.09 4.39 -10.13
C TYR A 86 -9.41 3.72 -9.66
N GLY A 87 -10.52 4.47 -9.62
CA GLY A 87 -11.91 4.10 -9.23
C GLY A 87 -12.77 5.36 -9.08
N PHE A 88 -14.02 5.57 -9.53
CA PHE A 88 -15.13 4.81 -10.13
C PHE A 88 -15.99 5.86 -11.03
N VAL A 89 -16.90 5.50 -11.95
CA VAL A 89 -18.03 6.19 -12.59
C VAL A 89 -19.31 5.35 -12.61
N ASN A 90 -20.28 6.06 -12.04
CA ASN A 90 -21.69 5.87 -11.84
C ASN A 90 -22.58 5.35 -12.99
N ASP A 91 -23.85 5.20 -12.58
CA ASP A 91 -25.02 4.70 -13.32
C ASP A 91 -25.32 5.45 -14.65
N ASP A 92 -24.57 6.51 -14.99
CA ASP A 92 -24.73 7.37 -16.19
C ASP A 92 -23.77 7.03 -17.35
N GLY A 93 -22.82 6.11 -17.17
CA GLY A 93 -22.03 5.52 -18.27
C GLY A 93 -20.68 6.17 -18.63
N GLU A 94 -20.05 6.96 -17.75
CA GLU A 94 -18.63 7.39 -17.90
C GLU A 94 -17.64 6.42 -17.16
N TRP A 95 -16.37 6.79 -16.92
CA TRP A 95 -15.26 5.91 -16.46
C TRP A 95 -15.05 5.52 -14.98
N ASP A 96 -15.15 4.21 -14.66
CA ASP A 96 -15.07 3.61 -13.33
C ASP A 96 -13.86 2.70 -13.05
N PHE A 97 -13.56 2.35 -11.79
CA PHE A 97 -12.61 1.31 -11.47
C PHE A 97 -12.90 0.70 -10.07
N VAL A 98 -12.73 -0.63 -9.99
CA VAL A 98 -12.84 -1.43 -8.76
C VAL A 98 -11.53 -2.20 -8.58
N VAL A 99 -10.81 -1.93 -7.50
CA VAL A 99 -9.76 -2.83 -7.02
C VAL A 99 -10.33 -3.60 -5.83
N SER A 100 -10.59 -4.88 -6.07
CA SER A 100 -10.90 -5.96 -5.13
C SER A 100 -11.77 -5.58 -3.92
N SER A 101 -13.10 -5.73 -4.13
CA SER A 101 -14.21 -5.84 -3.16
C SER A 101 -14.86 -4.57 -2.55
N SER A 102 -15.22 -3.59 -3.38
CA SER A 102 -16.19 -2.56 -2.96
C SER A 102 -17.63 -3.02 -3.20
N PRO A 103 -18.52 -3.05 -2.19
CA PRO A 103 -19.96 -3.08 -2.40
C PRO A 103 -20.55 -1.69 -2.67
N ASP A 104 -19.73 -0.64 -2.66
CA ASP A 104 -20.15 0.76 -2.84
C ASP A 104 -19.65 1.35 -4.17
N LYS A 105 -20.55 2.11 -4.79
CA LYS A 105 -20.51 2.63 -6.15
C LYS A 105 -20.11 4.11 -6.12
N ASN A 106 -18.99 4.45 -5.46
CA ASN A 106 -18.35 5.79 -5.45
C ASN A 106 -16.84 5.78 -5.06
N TRP A 107 -16.15 4.67 -5.23
CA TRP A 107 -14.89 4.40 -4.52
C TRP A 107 -13.67 5.18 -5.06
N ARG A 108 -12.96 5.90 -4.18
CA ARG A 108 -11.68 6.62 -4.46
C ARG A 108 -10.58 6.23 -3.47
N GLY A 109 -10.32 4.93 -3.27
CA GLY A 109 -9.30 4.43 -2.33
C GLY A 109 -7.97 5.19 -2.37
N ILE A 110 -7.13 5.07 -1.35
CA ILE A 110 -5.84 5.76 -1.30
C ILE A 110 -4.67 4.89 -1.75
N LEU A 111 -4.89 3.59 -1.90
CA LEU A 111 -3.83 2.62 -2.16
C LEU A 111 -4.36 1.33 -2.77
N ASP A 112 -3.69 0.83 -3.81
CA ASP A 112 -3.77 -0.58 -4.21
C ASP A 112 -2.52 -1.30 -3.76
N MET A 113 -2.70 -2.45 -3.11
CA MET A 113 -1.63 -3.24 -2.52
C MET A 113 -1.35 -4.49 -3.34
N SER A 114 -0.09 -4.93 -3.36
CA SER A 114 0.21 -6.33 -3.73
C SER A 114 -0.44 -7.32 -2.75
N ILE A 115 -0.63 -8.56 -3.17
CA ILE A 115 -1.14 -9.63 -2.30
C ILE A 115 -0.19 -9.91 -1.13
N ALA A 116 1.13 -9.78 -1.29
CA ALA A 116 2.08 -9.89 -0.17
C ALA A 116 1.79 -8.84 0.92
N THR A 117 1.57 -7.60 0.50
CA THR A 117 1.21 -6.49 1.39
C THR A 117 -0.13 -6.75 2.07
N ALA A 118 -1.15 -7.20 1.32
CA ALA A 118 -2.47 -7.52 1.87
C ALA A 118 -2.42 -8.68 2.89
N ARG A 119 -1.63 -9.73 2.64
CA ARG A 119 -1.41 -10.85 3.58
C ARG A 119 -0.72 -10.37 4.86
N ALA A 120 0.29 -9.52 4.74
CA ALA A 120 1.01 -8.96 5.87
C ALA A 120 0.11 -8.08 6.76
N LEU A 121 -0.90 -7.43 6.19
CA LEU A 121 -1.91 -6.64 6.91
C LEU A 121 -3.13 -7.46 7.37
N GLY A 122 -3.27 -8.70 6.90
CA GLY A 122 -4.43 -9.56 7.17
C GLY A 122 -5.72 -9.01 6.55
N THR A 123 -5.66 -8.50 5.31
CA THR A 123 -6.80 -7.88 4.62
C THR A 123 -7.36 -8.69 3.46
N THR A 124 -6.82 -9.88 3.20
CA THR A 124 -7.17 -10.70 2.03
C THR A 124 -8.63 -11.17 2.03
N GLU A 125 -9.26 -11.33 3.20
CA GLU A 125 -10.63 -11.83 3.32
C GLU A 125 -11.71 -10.73 3.25
N VAL A 126 -11.33 -9.48 3.53
CA VAL A 126 -12.25 -8.31 3.53
C VAL A 126 -12.17 -7.51 2.23
N GLY A 127 -11.03 -7.65 1.54
CA GLY A 127 -10.60 -7.01 0.30
C GLY A 127 -10.57 -5.47 0.24
N LEU A 128 -11.54 -4.74 0.80
CA LEU A 128 -11.41 -3.33 1.15
C LEU A 128 -11.21 -3.13 2.65
N GLN A 129 -10.18 -2.37 3.02
CA GLN A 129 -9.86 -2.12 4.42
C GLN A 129 -9.50 -0.65 4.67
N HIS A 130 -9.99 -0.09 5.77
CA HIS A 130 -9.54 1.21 6.25
C HIS A 130 -8.12 1.11 6.82
N VAL A 131 -7.21 1.93 6.28
CA VAL A 131 -5.80 1.98 6.68
C VAL A 131 -5.36 3.41 7.04
N TYR A 132 -4.30 3.51 7.83
CA TYR A 132 -3.47 4.72 7.90
C TYR A 132 -2.25 4.56 7.01
N LEU A 133 -1.90 5.63 6.29
CA LEU A 133 -0.68 5.72 5.49
C LEU A 133 0.26 6.74 6.13
N ARG A 134 1.46 6.29 6.48
CA ARG A 134 2.52 7.09 7.08
C ARG A 134 3.72 7.10 6.14
N TYR A 135 4.29 8.27 5.90
CA TYR A 135 5.52 8.41 5.14
C TYR A 135 6.22 9.71 5.50
N TRP A 136 7.52 9.77 5.29
CA TRP A 136 8.24 11.02 5.39
C TRP A 136 8.15 11.79 4.08
N THR A 137 7.88 13.08 4.19
CA THR A 137 8.02 14.00 3.06
C THR A 137 9.50 14.17 2.70
N ARG A 138 9.77 14.77 1.55
CA ARG A 138 11.14 15.07 1.10
C ARG A 138 11.95 15.87 2.14
N ASN A 139 11.27 16.68 2.96
CA ASN A 139 11.91 17.56 3.95
C ASN A 139 11.99 16.95 5.35
N SER A 140 11.42 15.77 5.57
CA SER A 140 11.33 15.15 6.89
C SER A 140 11.99 13.77 6.92
N ARG A 141 12.96 13.50 6.05
CA ARG A 141 13.54 12.16 5.91
C ARG A 141 14.12 11.64 7.23
N PRO A 142 14.00 10.34 7.52
CA PRO A 142 14.62 9.75 8.68
C PRO A 142 16.14 9.68 8.51
N ASN A 143 16.86 9.56 9.64
CA ASN A 143 18.32 9.40 9.67
C ASN A 143 18.79 7.97 9.31
N PHE A 144 17.97 7.18 8.63
CA PHE A 144 18.28 5.79 8.24
C PHE A 144 17.82 5.48 6.82
N HIS A 145 18.42 4.44 6.23
CA HIS A 145 18.18 4.08 4.84
C HIS A 145 16.95 3.18 4.69
N LEU A 146 15.85 3.75 4.20
CA LEU A 146 14.57 3.04 4.03
C LEU A 146 14.59 2.00 2.90
N ALA A 147 15.54 2.08 1.96
CA ALA A 147 15.56 1.14 0.83
C ALA A 147 15.89 -0.30 1.26
N GLY A 148 16.54 -0.49 2.41
CA GLY A 148 16.78 -1.84 2.97
C GLY A 148 15.51 -2.52 3.50
N LEU A 149 14.36 -1.83 3.51
CA LEU A 149 13.08 -2.36 4.01
C LEU A 149 12.26 -3.06 2.91
N ASN A 150 12.66 -2.97 1.64
CA ASN A 150 12.03 -3.68 0.53
C ASN A 150 13.12 -4.43 -0.27
N PRO A 151 13.20 -5.76 -0.16
CA PRO A 151 14.21 -6.55 -0.86
C PRO A 151 14.00 -6.56 -2.39
#